data_AF-A0A936EUZ9-F1
#
_entry.id   AF-A0A936EUZ9-F1
#
_cell.length_a   1.000
_cell.length_b   1.000
_cell.length_c   1.000
_cell.angle_alpha   90.00
_cell.angle_beta   90.00
_cell.angle_gamma   90.00
#
_symmetry.space_group_name_H-M   'P 1'
#
loop_
_entity.id
_entity.type
_entity.pdbx_description
1 polymer ?
#
loop_
_entity_poly.entity_id
_entity_poly.type
_entity_poly.pdbx_seq_one_letter_code
_entity_poly.pdbx_strand_id
1 'polypeptide(L)'
;MSYGEYAQHRGCSRPNISQAVKRGLIKPVFIGGKPKIDSDRADAEWAANAKPTMLAKRRPVAANDHPNSAAEVETPAYAVSRARREAAEAMLAEVELAKERGELVPILVARKEFSKQITLIRESVLQIPARMAPILAAEGDMGKVRHLLDVEIRSALIQAAGE
;
A
#
# COMPACT_ATOMS: atom_id res chain seq x y z
N MET A 1 48.41 3.34 -8.69
CA MET A 1 47.81 2.78 -9.92
C MET A 1 47.15 3.86 -10.77
N SER A 2 46.90 3.56 -12.04
CA SER A 2 46.06 4.30 -12.98
C SER A 2 44.57 4.08 -12.68
N TYR A 3 43.70 4.98 -13.14
CA TYR A 3 42.23 4.83 -12.98
C TYR A 3 41.68 3.57 -13.65
N GLY A 4 42.35 3.02 -14.67
CA GLY A 4 41.96 1.77 -15.33
C GLY A 4 42.36 0.53 -14.52
N GLU A 5 43.60 0.49 -14.04
CA GLU A 5 44.13 -0.57 -13.17
C GLU A 5 43.30 -0.70 -11.88
N TYR A 6 42.99 0.42 -11.23
CA TYR A 6 42.17 0.43 -10.02
C TYR A 6 40.70 0.02 -10.30
N ALA A 7 40.21 0.22 -11.53
CA ALA A 7 38.89 -0.26 -11.97
C ALA A 7 38.86 -1.79 -12.03
N GLN A 8 39.89 -2.38 -12.65
CA GLN A 8 40.06 -3.83 -12.74
C GLN A 8 40.26 -4.46 -11.35
N HIS A 9 41.12 -3.87 -10.50
CA HIS A 9 41.34 -4.31 -9.12
C HIS A 9 40.04 -4.37 -8.29
N ARG A 10 39.13 -3.40 -8.50
CA ARG A 10 37.87 -3.30 -7.77
C ARG A 10 36.67 -3.97 -8.48
N GLY A 11 36.88 -4.56 -9.65
CA GLY A 11 35.82 -5.17 -10.46
C GLY A 11 34.74 -4.18 -10.93
N CYS A 12 35.12 -2.93 -11.23
CA CYS A 12 34.20 -1.89 -11.69
C CYS A 12 34.68 -1.21 -12.98
N SER A 13 33.78 -0.52 -13.69
CA SER A 13 34.15 0.20 -14.92
C SER A 13 34.93 1.49 -14.64
N ARG A 14 35.89 1.85 -15.49
CA ARG A 14 36.67 3.12 -15.39
C ARG A 14 35.79 4.38 -15.26
N PRO A 15 34.63 4.53 -15.93
CA PRO A 15 33.71 5.65 -15.71
C PRO A 15 33.15 5.74 -14.28
N ASN A 16 33.00 4.61 -13.58
CA ASN A 16 32.51 4.59 -12.19
C ASN A 16 33.52 5.27 -11.24
N ILE A 17 34.81 4.99 -11.40
CA ILE A 17 35.89 5.69 -10.67
C ILE A 17 35.95 7.17 -11.02
N SER A 18 35.78 7.52 -12.30
CA SER A 18 35.73 8.93 -12.71
C SER A 18 34.55 9.68 -12.07
N GLN A 19 33.37 9.05 -12.00
CA GLN A 19 32.22 9.60 -11.27
C GLN A 19 32.48 9.67 -9.75
N ALA A 20 33.17 8.69 -9.17
CA ALA A 20 33.48 8.67 -7.74
C ALA A 20 34.44 9.81 -7.34
N VAL A 21 35.50 10.04 -8.13
CA VAL A 21 36.37 11.20 -7.98
C VAL A 21 35.58 12.51 -8.14
N LYS A 22 34.73 12.61 -9.16
CA LYS A 22 33.86 13.80 -9.37
C LYS A 22 32.87 14.04 -8.21
N ARG A 23 32.42 12.99 -7.53
CA ARG A 23 31.54 13.03 -6.36
C ARG A 23 32.28 13.20 -5.03
N GLY A 24 33.62 13.29 -5.03
CA GLY A 24 34.44 13.42 -3.82
C GLY A 24 34.55 12.14 -2.97
N LEU A 25 34.16 10.98 -3.51
CA LEU A 25 34.23 9.68 -2.82
C LEU A 25 35.67 9.13 -2.72
N ILE A 26 36.55 9.48 -3.68
CA ILE A 26 37.99 9.21 -3.68
C ILE A 26 38.74 10.51 -4.01
N LYS A 27 39.86 10.77 -3.33
CA LYS A 27 40.81 11.84 -3.63
C LYS A 27 42.00 11.30 -4.46
N PRO A 28 42.14 11.68 -5.74
CA PRO A 28 43.29 11.29 -6.55
C PRO A 28 44.57 12.00 -6.08
N VAL A 29 45.71 11.34 -6.25
CA VAL A 29 47.04 11.90 -5.95
C VAL A 29 47.74 12.22 -7.28
N PHE A 30 48.22 13.45 -7.43
CA PHE A 30 48.93 13.87 -8.65
C PHE A 30 50.42 13.60 -8.49
N ILE A 31 50.98 12.72 -9.32
CA ILE A 31 52.41 12.40 -9.34
C ILE A 31 52.92 12.63 -10.76
N GLY A 32 53.81 13.62 -10.93
CA GLY A 32 54.31 14.02 -12.26
C GLY A 32 53.22 14.55 -13.18
N GLY A 33 52.28 15.35 -12.65
CA GLY A 33 51.16 15.96 -13.40
C GLY A 33 50.05 15.00 -13.82
N LYS A 34 50.18 13.68 -13.59
CA LYS A 34 49.16 12.68 -13.92
C LYS A 34 48.40 12.23 -12.65
N PRO A 35 47.05 12.16 -12.68
CA PRO A 35 46.28 11.67 -11.56
C PRO A 35 46.47 10.15 -11.42
N LYS A 36 46.94 9.72 -10.25
CA LYS A 36 47.04 8.33 -9.82
C LYS A 36 46.12 8.08 -8.63
N ILE A 37 45.73 6.83 -8.47
CA ILE A 37 44.97 6.35 -7.30
C ILE A 37 45.88 5.44 -6.48
N ASP A 38 45.87 5.66 -5.18
CA ASP A 38 46.40 4.76 -4.15
C ASP A 38 45.25 3.81 -3.77
N SER A 39 45.42 2.49 -3.98
CA SER A 39 44.34 1.51 -3.87
C SER A 39 43.74 1.48 -2.47
N ASP A 40 44.61 1.38 -1.48
CA ASP A 40 44.25 1.04 -0.11
C ASP A 40 43.58 2.26 0.55
N ARG A 41 44.11 3.45 0.26
CA ARG A 41 43.52 4.72 0.69
C ARG A 41 42.19 5.01 -0.02
N ALA A 42 42.06 4.69 -1.31
CA ALA A 42 40.82 4.92 -2.06
C ALA A 42 39.68 3.99 -1.66
N ASP A 43 39.98 2.75 -1.27
CA ASP A 43 38.95 1.84 -0.75
C ASP A 43 38.47 2.27 0.65
N ALA A 44 39.37 2.74 1.52
CA ALA A 44 39.02 3.34 2.81
C ALA A 44 38.20 4.64 2.66
N GLU A 45 38.64 5.58 1.81
CA GLU A 45 37.93 6.83 1.53
C GLU A 45 36.53 6.56 0.95
N TRP A 46 36.39 5.59 0.03
CA TRP A 46 35.08 5.25 -0.52
C TRP A 46 34.17 4.63 0.53
N ALA A 47 34.68 3.72 1.36
CA ALA A 47 33.88 3.09 2.41
C ALA A 47 33.37 4.11 3.44
N ALA A 48 34.21 5.08 3.82
CA ALA A 48 33.83 6.16 4.74
C ALA A 48 32.82 7.15 4.12
N ASN A 49 32.96 7.48 2.84
CA ASN A 49 32.13 8.51 2.18
C ASN A 49 30.86 7.96 1.48
N ALA A 50 30.72 6.63 1.36
CA ALA A 50 29.52 6.01 0.80
C ALA A 50 28.34 6.08 1.78
N LYS A 51 27.30 6.84 1.42
CA LYS A 51 26.06 6.93 2.22
C LYS A 51 25.46 5.54 2.50
N PRO A 52 24.94 5.27 3.71
CA PRO A 52 24.53 3.93 4.14
C PRO A 52 23.30 3.33 3.42
N THR A 53 22.72 4.03 2.44
CA THR A 53 21.56 3.59 1.66
C THR A 53 21.88 2.68 0.46
N MET A 54 23.15 2.33 0.20
CA MET A 54 23.54 1.42 -0.89
C MET A 54 24.30 0.16 -0.47
N LEU A 55 24.53 -0.09 0.82
CA LEU A 55 25.26 -1.30 1.26
C LEU A 55 24.40 -2.57 1.24
N ALA A 56 23.06 -2.45 1.17
CA ALA A 56 22.12 -3.57 1.22
C ALA A 56 21.91 -4.34 -0.10
N LYS A 57 22.55 -3.94 -1.21
CA LYS A 57 22.47 -4.66 -2.51
C LYS A 57 23.83 -4.73 -3.21
N ARG A 58 24.68 -5.68 -2.78
CA ARG A 58 25.81 -6.19 -3.59
C ARG A 58 25.59 -7.67 -3.91
N ARG A 59 25.26 -7.96 -5.17
CA ARG A 59 25.49 -9.24 -5.83
C ARG A 59 26.01 -8.91 -7.24
N PRO A 60 27.07 -9.56 -7.73
CA PRO A 60 27.82 -9.03 -8.87
C PRO A 60 27.05 -9.24 -10.19
N VAL A 61 27.02 -8.20 -11.02
CA VAL A 61 26.58 -8.30 -12.42
C VAL A 61 27.83 -8.43 -13.26
N ALA A 62 28.02 -9.61 -13.85
CA ALA A 62 29.07 -9.85 -14.85
C ALA A 62 28.73 -9.17 -16.18
N ALA A 63 29.72 -9.01 -17.05
CA ALA A 63 29.61 -8.25 -18.29
C ALA A 63 28.56 -8.83 -19.27
N ASN A 64 27.82 -7.94 -19.94
CA ASN A 64 27.04 -8.29 -21.13
C ASN A 64 27.98 -8.32 -22.35
N ASP A 65 28.18 -9.51 -22.89
CA ASP A 65 28.28 -9.71 -24.34
C ASP A 65 27.08 -10.58 -24.75
N HIS A 66 26.42 -10.23 -25.85
CA HIS A 66 25.34 -11.06 -26.42
C HIS A 66 25.91 -11.85 -27.60
N PRO A 67 25.54 -13.12 -27.72
CA PRO A 67 24.73 -13.43 -28.90
C PRO A 67 23.45 -14.22 -28.58
N ASN A 68 22.47 -13.96 -29.43
CA ASN A 68 21.13 -14.53 -29.50
C ASN A 68 21.08 -16.07 -29.50
N SER A 69 20.39 -16.70 -28.53
CA SER A 69 19.56 -17.91 -28.74
C SER A 69 18.83 -18.35 -27.45
N ALA A 70 17.57 -18.78 -27.63
CA ALA A 70 16.66 -19.43 -26.69
C ALA A 70 17.26 -20.24 -25.51
N ALA A 71 17.10 -19.70 -24.30
CA ALA A 71 16.62 -20.40 -23.10
C ALA A 71 16.52 -19.37 -21.95
N GLU A 72 15.30 -19.04 -21.49
CA GLU A 72 15.16 -18.30 -20.23
C GLU A 72 15.58 -19.21 -19.08
N VAL A 73 16.85 -19.11 -18.67
CA VAL A 73 17.31 -19.68 -17.39
C VAL A 73 16.68 -18.84 -16.29
N GLU A 74 15.44 -19.20 -15.93
CA GLU A 74 14.71 -18.58 -14.83
C GLU A 74 15.54 -18.69 -13.55
N THR A 75 16.21 -17.60 -13.17
CA THR A 75 16.81 -17.53 -11.85
C THR A 75 15.69 -17.69 -10.82
N PRO A 76 15.86 -18.49 -9.75
CA PRO A 76 14.76 -18.75 -8.79
C PRO A 76 14.15 -17.48 -8.19
N ALA A 77 14.92 -16.39 -8.10
CA ALA A 77 14.45 -15.08 -7.66
C ALA A 77 13.49 -14.38 -8.64
N TYR A 78 13.65 -14.58 -9.96
CA TYR A 78 12.74 -14.05 -10.97
C TYR A 78 11.43 -14.83 -11.00
N ALA A 79 11.50 -16.16 -11.05
CA ALA A 79 10.31 -17.03 -10.97
C ALA A 79 9.47 -16.76 -9.71
N VAL A 80 10.10 -16.62 -8.53
CA VAL A 80 9.40 -16.26 -7.28
C VAL A 80 8.78 -14.85 -7.34
N SER A 81 9.42 -13.90 -8.03
CA SER A 81 8.86 -12.55 -8.20
C SER A 81 7.68 -12.53 -9.16
N ARG A 82 7.75 -13.32 -10.24
CA ARG A 82 6.67 -13.53 -11.22
C ARG A 82 5.45 -14.19 -10.57
N ALA A 83 5.64 -15.33 -9.90
CA ALA A 83 4.58 -16.05 -9.20
C ALA A 83 3.87 -15.20 -8.13
N ARG A 84 4.61 -14.34 -7.40
CA ARG A 84 4.00 -13.40 -6.44
C ARG A 84 3.13 -12.35 -7.11
N ARG A 85 3.52 -11.88 -8.30
CA ARG A 85 2.76 -10.91 -9.07
C ARG A 85 1.51 -11.55 -9.66
N GLU A 86 1.64 -12.71 -10.29
CA GLU A 86 0.52 -13.48 -10.86
C GLU A 86 -0.51 -13.86 -9.78
N ALA A 87 -0.05 -14.27 -8.58
CA ALA A 87 -0.93 -14.52 -7.44
C ALA A 87 -1.67 -13.26 -6.95
N ALA A 88 -1.01 -12.09 -6.92
CA ALA A 88 -1.64 -10.83 -6.55
C ALA A 88 -2.65 -10.34 -7.60
N GLU A 89 -2.34 -10.52 -8.89
CA GLU A 89 -3.25 -10.22 -10.00
C GLU A 89 -4.48 -11.15 -9.97
N ALA A 90 -4.31 -12.44 -9.67
CA ALA A 90 -5.42 -13.38 -9.46
C ALA A 90 -6.31 -12.98 -8.27
N MET A 91 -5.74 -12.64 -7.11
CA MET A 91 -6.51 -12.18 -5.94
C MET A 91 -7.30 -10.88 -6.22
N LEU A 92 -6.76 -9.97 -7.03
CA LEU A 92 -7.49 -8.78 -7.45
C LEU A 92 -8.67 -9.14 -8.37
N ALA A 93 -8.46 -10.03 -9.34
CA ALA A 93 -9.53 -10.50 -10.23
C ALA A 93 -10.65 -11.25 -9.49
N GLU A 94 -10.32 -12.03 -8.45
CA GLU A 94 -11.31 -12.66 -7.56
C GLU A 94 -12.16 -11.62 -6.81
N VAL A 95 -11.51 -10.58 -6.27
CA VAL A 95 -12.20 -9.47 -5.57
C VAL A 95 -13.05 -8.63 -6.53
N GLU A 96 -12.66 -8.49 -7.80
CA GLU A 96 -13.44 -7.81 -8.83
C GLU A 96 -14.66 -8.65 -9.26
N LEU A 97 -14.48 -9.94 -9.54
CA LEU A 97 -15.60 -10.87 -9.79
C LEU A 97 -16.62 -10.90 -8.64
N ALA A 98 -16.16 -10.92 -7.39
CA ALA A 98 -17.04 -10.90 -6.22
C ALA A 98 -17.78 -9.55 -6.05
N LYS A 99 -17.21 -8.42 -6.51
CA LYS A 99 -17.95 -7.14 -6.59
C LYS A 99 -19.00 -7.16 -7.70
N GLU A 100 -18.66 -7.66 -8.89
CA GLU A 100 -19.60 -7.74 -10.02
C GLU A 100 -20.80 -8.66 -9.73
N ARG A 101 -20.56 -9.75 -8.98
CA ARG A 101 -21.62 -10.63 -8.46
C ARG A 101 -22.45 -10.03 -7.33
N GLY A 102 -22.05 -8.87 -6.79
CA GLY A 102 -22.72 -8.21 -5.67
C GLY A 102 -22.43 -8.82 -4.29
N GLU A 103 -21.47 -9.74 -4.19
CA GLU A 103 -21.08 -10.39 -2.92
C GLU A 103 -20.27 -9.44 -2.00
N LEU A 104 -19.60 -8.43 -2.58
CA LEU A 104 -18.78 -7.46 -1.86
C LEU A 104 -19.30 -6.02 -1.98
N VAL A 105 -19.64 -5.42 -0.83
CA VAL A 105 -20.02 -3.99 -0.71
C VAL A 105 -18.90 -3.20 0.00
N PRO A 106 -18.51 -2.00 -0.48
CA PRO A 106 -17.53 -1.17 0.22
C PRO A 106 -18.00 -0.81 1.64
N ILE A 107 -17.13 -0.98 2.64
CA ILE A 107 -17.47 -0.77 4.06
C ILE A 107 -18.02 0.64 4.38
N LEU A 108 -17.62 1.66 3.60
CA LEU A 108 -18.14 3.02 3.73
C LEU A 108 -19.61 3.13 3.27
N VAL A 109 -20.02 2.38 2.25
CA VAL A 109 -21.40 2.31 1.77
C VAL A 109 -22.26 1.55 2.79
N ALA A 110 -21.80 0.38 3.24
CA ALA A 110 -22.50 -0.40 4.26
C ALA A 110 -22.69 0.41 5.57
N ARG A 111 -21.64 1.10 6.03
CA ARG A 111 -21.72 2.00 7.20
C ARG A 111 -22.70 3.15 6.97
N LYS A 112 -22.73 3.75 5.78
CA LYS A 112 -23.65 4.86 5.45
C LYS A 112 -25.11 4.41 5.51
N GLU A 113 -25.46 3.30 4.86
CA GLU A 113 -26.84 2.80 4.86
C GLU A 113 -27.27 2.31 6.25
N PHE A 114 -26.37 1.69 7.02
CA PHE A 114 -26.64 1.33 8.42
C PHE A 114 -26.88 2.55 9.32
N SER A 115 -26.06 3.61 9.20
CA SER A 115 -26.28 4.86 9.92
C SER A 115 -27.59 5.56 9.53
N LYS A 116 -27.99 5.46 8.25
CA LYS A 116 -29.26 5.99 7.73
C LYS A 116 -30.47 5.22 8.29
N GLN A 117 -30.41 3.89 8.32
CA GLN A 117 -31.38 3.02 8.99
C GLN A 117 -31.55 3.40 10.49
N ILE A 118 -30.45 3.49 11.25
CA ILE A 118 -30.48 3.94 12.66
C ILE A 118 -31.09 5.34 12.80
N THR A 119 -30.75 6.28 11.91
CA THR A 119 -31.28 7.65 11.95
C THR A 119 -32.79 7.66 11.75
N LEU A 120 -33.30 6.81 10.86
CA LEU A 120 -34.73 6.69 10.57
C LEU A 120 -35.50 6.02 11.71
N ILE A 121 -34.95 4.96 12.33
CA ILE A 121 -35.50 4.36 13.56
C ILE A 121 -35.60 5.40 14.68
N ARG A 122 -34.51 6.15 14.92
CA ARG A 122 -34.46 7.18 15.96
C ARG A 122 -35.51 8.27 15.72
N GLU A 123 -35.63 8.76 14.50
CA GLU A 123 -36.62 9.78 14.15
C GLU A 123 -38.05 9.27 14.37
N SER A 124 -38.36 8.07 13.85
CA SER A 124 -39.67 7.42 14.01
C SER A 124 -40.10 7.34 15.48
N VAL A 125 -39.19 6.88 16.35
CA VAL A 125 -39.43 6.76 17.80
C VAL A 125 -39.56 8.12 18.49
N LEU A 126 -38.73 9.11 18.17
CA LEU A 126 -38.80 10.44 18.76
C LEU A 126 -40.05 11.24 18.33
N GLN A 127 -40.67 10.88 17.21
CA GLN A 127 -41.94 11.47 16.76
C GLN A 127 -43.19 10.87 17.45
N ILE A 128 -43.08 9.74 18.16
CA ILE A 128 -44.23 9.12 18.84
C ILE A 128 -44.87 10.05 19.88
N PRO A 129 -44.14 10.70 20.81
CA PRO A 129 -44.76 11.55 21.82
C PRO A 129 -45.48 12.76 21.22
N ALA A 130 -44.92 13.38 20.17
CA ALA A 130 -45.53 14.52 19.50
C ALA A 130 -46.88 14.17 18.82
N ARG A 131 -46.99 12.97 18.24
CA ARG A 131 -48.22 12.47 17.62
C ARG A 131 -49.24 11.96 18.63
N MET A 132 -48.78 11.27 19.69
CA MET A 132 -49.66 10.63 20.67
C MET A 132 -50.16 11.58 21.77
N ALA A 133 -49.38 12.59 22.18
CA ALA A 133 -49.77 13.49 23.27
C ALA A 133 -51.20 14.07 23.17
N PRO A 134 -51.66 14.63 22.03
CA PRO A 134 -53.03 15.17 21.95
C PRO A 134 -54.11 14.09 22.00
N ILE A 135 -53.84 12.89 21.49
CA ILE A 135 -54.79 11.76 21.50
C ILE A 135 -54.92 11.19 22.91
N LEU A 136 -53.78 10.96 23.58
CA LEU A 136 -53.74 10.42 24.93
C LEU A 136 -54.23 11.42 25.99
N ALA A 137 -54.07 12.72 25.77
CA ALA A 137 -54.61 13.75 26.67
C ALA A 137 -56.15 13.80 26.69
N ALA A 138 -56.80 13.26 25.65
CA ALA A 138 -58.27 13.17 25.56
C ALA A 138 -58.83 11.81 26.04
N GLU A 139 -57.99 10.80 26.27
CA GLU A 139 -58.41 9.45 26.62
C GLU A 139 -58.35 9.21 28.14
N GLY A 140 -59.49 8.85 28.73
CA GLY A 140 -59.61 8.59 30.17
C GLY A 140 -59.38 7.12 30.56
N ASP A 141 -59.38 6.20 29.61
CA ASP A 141 -59.22 4.77 29.84
C ASP A 141 -57.75 4.32 29.69
N MET A 142 -57.13 3.91 30.80
CA MET A 142 -55.77 3.39 30.85
C MET A 142 -55.54 2.19 29.91
N GLY A 143 -56.55 1.34 29.72
CA GLY A 143 -56.47 0.19 28.81
C GLY A 143 -56.30 0.62 27.35
N LYS A 144 -57.09 1.62 26.93
CA LYS A 144 -56.97 2.20 25.59
C LYS A 144 -55.69 3.00 25.40
N VAL A 145 -55.27 3.80 26.39
CA VAL A 145 -53.98 4.51 26.37
C VAL A 145 -52.83 3.53 26.10
N ARG A 146 -52.80 2.40 26.80
CA ARG A 146 -51.78 1.36 26.58
C ARG A 146 -51.90 0.70 25.20
N HIS A 147 -53.11 0.43 24.73
CA HIS A 147 -53.33 -0.17 23.41
C HIS A 147 -52.87 0.77 22.27
N LEU A 148 -53.22 2.05 22.32
CA LEU A 148 -52.81 3.07 21.35
C LEU A 148 -51.29 3.21 21.29
N LEU A 149 -50.62 3.22 22.46
CA LEU A 149 -49.16 3.24 22.53
C LEU A 149 -48.51 1.98 21.94
N ASP A 150 -49.03 0.77 22.22
CA ASP A 150 -48.49 -0.48 21.66
C ASP A 150 -48.66 -0.54 20.14
N VAL A 151 -49.81 -0.11 19.62
CA VAL A 151 -50.07 0.00 18.17
C VAL A 151 -49.10 0.99 17.51
N GLU A 152 -48.94 2.19 18.07
CA GLU A 152 -48.06 3.21 17.49
C GLU A 152 -46.57 2.83 17.57
N ILE A 153 -46.11 2.26 18.69
CA ILE A 153 -44.72 1.79 18.80
C ILE A 153 -44.43 0.69 17.77
N ARG A 154 -45.36 -0.26 17.56
CA ARG A 154 -45.20 -1.30 16.54
C ARG A 154 -45.20 -0.71 15.13
N SER A 155 -46.12 0.20 14.83
CA SER A 155 -46.18 0.92 13.55
C SER A 155 -44.86 1.64 13.25
N ALA A 156 -44.35 2.39 14.23
CA ALA A 156 -43.09 3.12 14.14
C ALA A 156 -41.86 2.22 13.91
N LEU A 157 -41.87 1.00 14.46
CA LEU A 157 -40.80 0.00 14.28
C LEU A 157 -40.90 -0.73 12.92
N ILE A 158 -42.10 -1.09 12.47
CA ILE A 158 -42.33 -1.72 11.16
C ILE A 158 -41.90 -0.76 10.04
N GLN A 159 -42.41 0.48 10.07
CA GLN A 159 -42.02 1.52 9.11
C GLN A 159 -40.50 1.76 9.09
N ALA A 160 -39.81 1.56 10.22
CA ALA A 160 -38.38 1.77 10.32
C ALA A 160 -37.52 0.55 9.91
N ALA A 161 -38.08 -0.66 9.95
CA ALA A 161 -37.45 -1.85 9.35
C ALA A 161 -37.43 -1.76 7.81
N GLY A 162 -38.46 -1.14 7.22
CA GLY A 162 -38.65 -1.05 5.77
C GLY A 162 -39.47 -2.19 5.17
N GLU A 163 -40.31 -2.82 6.02
CA GLU A 163 -41.34 -3.81 5.67
C GLU A 163 -42.73 -3.16 5.72
#